data_AF-A0A9X4H150-F1
#
_entry.id   AF-A0A9X4H150-F1
#
_cell.length_a   1.000
_cell.length_b   1.000
_cell.length_c   1.000
_cell.angle_alpha   90.00
_cell.angle_beta   90.00
_cell.angle_gamma   90.00
#
_symmetry.space_group_name_H-M   'P 1'
#
loop_
_entity.id
_entity.type
_entity.pdbx_description
1 polymer ?
#
loop_
_entity_poly.entity_id
_entity_poly.type
_entity_poly.pdbx_seq_one_letter_code
_entity_poly.pdbx_strand_id
1 'polypeptide(L)'
;MDLAGKVVVAQGGGPTAVINQSLAGVVLESRKFPQVSRVYGAINGVEGIVNENFIDLTQETTNNLEQVAKTPSSALLSTRVKPDEQYCKEIFKVLEAHDVRYFFYIGGNDSAETLRIVNKYAKQSKYEFRAIHIPKTIDNDLILNDHTPGYGSAARFVAQTFMGINLDNRALAGVHIGVLMGRHAGFLTAASSISQKYCDDGPHLIDYKLTPLEDVANKTRHMPDEFINAAGNHVTDAFKYYVTPLLGTGLRSTHRLRAPRVPKILTK
;
A
#
# COMPACT_ATOMS: atom_id res chain seq x y z
N MET A 1 32.63 -6.53 -14.00
CA MET A 1 31.64 -7.58 -14.35
C MET A 1 30.28 -7.06 -13.94
N ASP A 2 29.26 -7.30 -14.75
CA ASP A 2 27.90 -6.90 -14.41
C ASP A 2 27.34 -7.82 -13.31
N LEU A 3 26.70 -7.22 -12.31
CA LEU A 3 26.10 -7.94 -11.18
C LEU A 3 24.92 -8.79 -11.67
N ALA A 4 25.10 -10.11 -11.73
CA ALA A 4 24.10 -11.06 -12.23
C ALA A 4 23.47 -11.87 -11.10
N GLY A 5 22.14 -12.03 -11.13
CA GLY A 5 21.39 -12.86 -10.17
C GLY A 5 19.91 -12.50 -10.11
N LYS A 6 19.23 -12.85 -9.02
CA LYS A 6 17.78 -12.67 -8.89
C LYS A 6 17.41 -11.30 -8.33
N VAL A 7 16.19 -10.88 -8.65
CA VAL A 7 15.51 -9.73 -8.05
C VAL A 7 14.46 -10.24 -7.06
N VAL A 8 14.37 -9.62 -5.89
CA VAL A 8 13.19 -9.72 -5.00
C VAL A 8 12.54 -8.35 -4.89
N VAL A 9 11.21 -8.32 -4.98
CA VAL A 9 10.38 -7.14 -4.69
C VAL A 9 9.38 -7.45 -3.58
N ALA A 10 9.21 -6.50 -2.65
CA ALA A 10 8.30 -6.61 -1.53
C ALA A 10 7.50 -5.31 -1.32
N GLN A 11 6.33 -5.42 -0.71
CA GLN A 11 5.46 -4.29 -0.37
C GLN A 11 5.26 -4.23 1.17
N GLY A 12 5.62 -3.11 1.79
CA GLY A 12 5.60 -2.92 3.25
C GLY A 12 4.67 -1.79 3.71
N GLY A 13 4.11 -1.95 4.91
CA GLY A 13 3.28 -0.95 5.58
C GLY A 13 1.84 -0.87 5.06
N GLY A 14 1.20 0.28 5.27
CA GLY A 14 -0.17 0.52 4.81
C GLY A 14 -0.29 0.51 3.28
N PRO A 15 -1.28 -0.20 2.70
CA PRO A 15 -1.50 -0.20 1.25
C PRO A 15 -1.90 1.19 0.73
N THR A 16 -1.72 1.43 -0.57
CA THR A 16 -2.18 2.66 -1.23
C THR A 16 -2.95 2.32 -2.51
N ALA A 17 -3.62 3.30 -3.11
CA ALA A 17 -4.31 3.12 -4.39
C ALA A 17 -3.36 2.83 -5.57
N VAL A 18 -2.06 3.11 -5.43
CA VAL A 18 -1.08 3.08 -6.54
C VAL A 18 0.16 2.24 -6.27
N ILE A 19 0.28 1.60 -5.10
CA ILE A 19 1.46 0.78 -4.73
C ILE A 19 1.77 -0.33 -5.75
N ASN A 20 0.74 -0.85 -6.43
CA ASN A 20 0.91 -1.88 -7.46
C ASN A 20 1.50 -1.35 -8.77
N GLN A 21 1.42 -0.05 -9.04
CA GLN A 21 2.10 0.55 -10.20
C GLN A 21 3.61 0.52 -10.02
N SER A 22 4.09 0.83 -8.81
CA SER A 22 5.51 0.69 -8.45
C SER A 22 5.98 -0.76 -8.58
N LEU A 23 5.17 -1.72 -8.10
CA LEU A 23 5.45 -3.15 -8.24
C LEU A 23 5.57 -3.55 -9.71
N ALA A 24 4.59 -3.21 -10.54
CA ALA A 24 4.60 -3.53 -11.96
C ALA A 24 5.80 -2.88 -12.67
N GLY A 25 6.13 -1.64 -12.34
CA GLY A 25 7.31 -0.95 -12.87
C GLY A 25 8.61 -1.71 -12.59
N VAL A 26 8.83 -2.14 -11.34
CA VAL A 26 10.01 -2.95 -10.97
C VAL A 26 10.07 -4.24 -11.76
N VAL A 27 8.95 -4.98 -11.82
CA VAL A 27 8.92 -6.31 -12.45
C VAL A 27 9.15 -6.21 -13.95
N LEU A 28 8.42 -5.32 -14.63
CA LEU A 28 8.51 -5.14 -16.07
C LEU A 28 9.88 -4.62 -16.49
N GLU A 29 10.47 -3.70 -15.71
CA GLU A 29 11.80 -3.18 -16.01
C GLU A 29 12.89 -4.21 -15.76
N SER A 30 12.83 -4.93 -14.63
CA SER A 30 13.80 -5.98 -14.29
C SER A 30 13.88 -7.07 -15.36
N ARG A 31 12.75 -7.45 -15.97
CA ARG A 31 12.68 -8.47 -17.03
C ARG A 31 13.41 -8.09 -18.34
N LYS A 32 13.73 -6.80 -18.53
CA LYS A 32 14.45 -6.33 -19.73
C LYS A 32 15.95 -6.57 -19.68
N PHE A 33 16.50 -6.85 -18.49
CA PHE A 33 17.93 -6.93 -18.24
C PHE A 33 18.41 -8.39 -18.22
N PRO A 34 19.32 -8.82 -19.13
CA PRO A 34 19.80 -10.20 -19.20
C PRO A 34 20.51 -10.70 -17.93
N GLN A 35 21.11 -9.79 -17.16
CA GLN A 35 21.76 -10.12 -15.88
C GLN A 35 20.77 -10.48 -14.77
N VAL A 36 19.47 -10.17 -14.94
CA VAL A 36 18.41 -10.56 -14.02
C VAL A 36 17.85 -11.91 -14.42
N SER A 37 18.15 -12.96 -13.67
CA SER A 37 17.75 -14.32 -14.02
C SER A 37 16.29 -14.64 -13.67
N ARG A 38 15.78 -14.10 -12.57
CA ARG A 38 14.39 -14.22 -12.11
C ARG A 38 13.97 -13.00 -11.29
N VAL A 39 12.68 -12.71 -11.30
CA VAL A 39 12.04 -11.69 -10.46
C VAL A 39 11.04 -12.36 -9.52
N TYR A 40 11.28 -12.28 -8.22
CA TYR A 40 10.42 -12.86 -7.19
C TYR A 40 9.65 -11.77 -6.44
N GLY A 41 8.39 -12.06 -6.11
CA GLY A 41 7.56 -11.25 -5.21
C GLY A 41 7.44 -11.89 -3.85
N ALA A 42 7.75 -11.17 -2.78
CA ALA A 42 7.58 -11.66 -1.40
C ALA A 42 6.17 -11.39 -0.88
N ILE A 43 5.41 -12.46 -0.61
CA ILE A 43 4.03 -12.35 -0.09
C ILE A 43 4.04 -12.02 1.40
N ASN A 44 3.32 -10.97 1.81
CA ASN A 44 3.37 -10.38 3.16
C ASN A 44 4.72 -9.68 3.47
N GLY A 45 5.37 -9.11 2.44
CA GLY A 45 6.55 -8.28 2.62
C GLY A 45 7.72 -9.03 3.27
N VAL A 46 8.35 -8.42 4.28
CA VAL A 46 9.53 -9.00 4.97
C VAL A 46 9.25 -10.32 5.69
N GLU A 47 8.02 -10.54 6.15
CA GLU A 47 7.58 -11.82 6.70
C GLU A 47 7.57 -12.92 5.64
N GLY A 48 7.15 -12.55 4.42
CA GLY A 48 7.27 -13.40 3.26
C GLY A 48 8.69 -13.81 2.96
N ILE A 49 9.63 -12.86 3.05
CA ILE A 49 11.05 -13.13 2.81
C ILE A 49 11.56 -14.15 3.84
N VAL A 50 11.39 -13.87 5.14
CA VAL A 50 11.89 -14.76 6.19
C VAL A 50 11.30 -16.16 6.08
N ASN A 51 10.05 -16.31 5.63
CA ASN A 51 9.37 -17.60 5.48
C ASN A 51 9.52 -18.26 4.10
N GLU A 52 10.35 -17.69 3.22
CA GLU A 52 10.54 -18.13 1.83
C GLU A 52 9.21 -18.21 1.03
N ASN A 53 8.28 -17.32 1.36
CA ASN A 53 6.96 -17.26 0.75
C ASN A 53 7.00 -16.36 -0.49
N PHE A 54 7.63 -16.86 -1.55
CA PHE A 54 7.78 -16.13 -2.81
C PHE A 54 6.82 -16.62 -3.89
N ILE A 55 6.52 -15.72 -4.83
CA ILE A 55 5.94 -16.04 -6.14
C ILE A 55 6.89 -15.62 -7.25
N ASP A 56 6.92 -16.37 -8.35
CA ASP A 56 7.80 -16.07 -9.49
C ASP A 56 7.14 -15.14 -10.50
N LEU A 57 7.37 -13.84 -10.32
CA LEU A 57 6.82 -12.78 -11.16
C LEU A 57 7.43 -12.76 -12.58
N THR A 58 8.52 -13.49 -12.81
CA THR A 58 9.05 -13.72 -14.17
C THR A 58 8.01 -14.42 -15.05
N GLN A 59 7.21 -15.30 -14.46
CA GLN A 59 6.19 -16.10 -15.14
C GLN A 59 4.83 -15.40 -15.18
N GLU A 60 4.71 -14.22 -14.57
CA GLU A 60 3.48 -13.42 -14.66
C GLU A 60 3.37 -12.77 -16.05
N THR A 61 2.17 -12.79 -16.63
CA THR A 61 1.96 -12.16 -17.94
C THR A 61 2.02 -10.64 -17.82
N THR A 62 2.59 -9.96 -18.82
CA THR A 62 2.64 -8.49 -18.89
C THR A 62 1.24 -7.89 -18.77
N ASN A 63 0.26 -8.46 -19.49
CA ASN A 63 -1.12 -8.01 -19.42
C ASN A 63 -1.69 -8.10 -18.00
N ASN A 64 -1.49 -9.22 -17.28
CA ASN A 64 -2.00 -9.32 -15.90
C ASN A 64 -1.27 -8.34 -14.96
N LEU A 65 0.04 -8.13 -15.11
CA LEU A 65 0.79 -7.14 -14.34
C LEU A 65 0.22 -5.72 -14.53
N GLU A 66 -0.12 -5.34 -15.76
CA GLU A 66 -0.73 -4.03 -16.05
C GLU A 66 -2.14 -3.89 -15.45
N GLN A 67 -2.92 -4.97 -15.40
CA GLN A 67 -4.22 -4.95 -14.73
C GLN A 67 -4.08 -4.87 -13.20
N VAL A 68 -3.10 -5.59 -12.63
CA VAL A 68 -2.74 -5.48 -11.21
C VAL A 68 -2.25 -4.08 -10.88
N ALA A 69 -1.47 -3.43 -11.75
CA ALA A 69 -1.03 -2.04 -11.57
C ALA A 69 -2.22 -1.06 -11.43
N LYS A 70 -3.34 -1.34 -12.10
CA LYS A 70 -4.58 -0.54 -12.04
C LYS A 70 -5.47 -0.90 -10.85
N THR A 71 -5.13 -1.94 -10.10
CA THR A 71 -5.88 -2.43 -8.93
C THR A 71 -5.34 -1.76 -7.67
N PRO A 72 -6.20 -1.17 -6.81
CA PRO A 72 -5.76 -0.56 -5.56
C PRO A 72 -5.30 -1.62 -4.55
N SER A 73 -4.72 -1.16 -3.45
CA SER A 73 -4.16 -2.00 -2.39
C SER A 73 -2.88 -2.72 -2.81
N SER A 74 -2.36 -3.60 -1.95
CA SER A 74 -1.08 -4.28 -2.13
C SER A 74 -1.28 -5.68 -2.72
N ALA A 75 -0.80 -5.91 -3.94
CA ALA A 75 -0.98 -7.18 -4.65
C ALA A 75 -0.16 -8.34 -4.05
N LEU A 76 0.99 -8.04 -3.46
CA LEU A 76 1.80 -9.00 -2.70
C LEU A 76 1.35 -9.13 -1.24
N LEU A 77 0.16 -8.61 -0.90
CA LEU A 77 -0.26 -8.35 0.47
C LEU A 77 0.75 -7.42 1.16
N SER A 78 0.65 -7.24 2.48
CA SER A 78 1.63 -6.42 3.20
C SER A 78 1.75 -6.85 4.65
N THR A 79 2.73 -6.28 5.34
CA THR A 79 3.01 -6.53 6.75
C THR A 79 3.24 -5.22 7.48
N ARG A 80 2.92 -5.23 8.77
CA ARG A 80 3.25 -4.17 9.73
C ARG A 80 4.38 -4.57 10.68
N VAL A 81 5.00 -5.73 10.46
CA VAL A 81 6.20 -6.12 11.20
C VAL A 81 7.26 -5.07 10.97
N LYS A 82 7.81 -4.54 12.06
CA LYS A 82 8.97 -3.66 12.06
C LYS A 82 10.21 -4.50 12.35
N PRO A 83 11.06 -4.77 11.34
CA PRO A 83 12.25 -5.59 11.52
C PRO A 83 13.21 -4.94 12.52
N ASP A 84 13.64 -5.71 13.52
CA ASP A 84 14.82 -5.38 14.30
C ASP A 84 16.10 -5.84 13.56
N GLU A 85 17.26 -5.65 14.18
CA GLU A 85 18.54 -5.99 13.55
C GLU A 85 18.68 -7.50 13.30
N GLN A 86 18.16 -8.35 14.20
CA GLN A 86 18.20 -9.80 14.06
C GLN A 86 17.29 -10.27 12.92
N TYR A 87 16.09 -9.71 12.83
CA TYR A 87 15.15 -9.97 11.75
C TYR A 87 15.73 -9.56 10.39
N CYS A 88 16.45 -8.44 10.33
CA CYS A 88 17.17 -8.02 9.13
C CYS A 88 18.28 -9.00 8.71
N LYS A 89 18.97 -9.64 9.67
CA LYS A 89 19.94 -10.71 9.36
C LYS A 89 19.25 -11.92 8.75
N GLU A 90 18.09 -12.33 9.28
CA GLU A 90 17.32 -13.43 8.72
C GLU A 90 16.83 -13.12 7.30
N ILE A 91 16.37 -11.89 7.05
CA ILE A 91 16.04 -11.41 5.71
C ILE A 91 17.25 -11.58 4.78
N PHE A 92 18.43 -11.05 5.17
CA PHE A 92 19.64 -11.13 4.36
C PHE A 92 20.04 -12.58 4.07
N LYS A 93 20.00 -13.46 5.08
CA LYS A 93 20.32 -14.90 4.93
C LYS A 93 19.44 -15.57 3.88
N VAL A 94 18.14 -15.29 3.87
CA VAL A 94 17.24 -15.84 2.85
C VAL A 94 17.57 -15.28 1.47
N LEU A 95 17.78 -13.97 1.35
CA LEU A 95 18.10 -13.33 0.07
C LEU A 95 19.41 -13.88 -0.52
N GLU A 96 20.45 -14.05 0.30
CA GLU A 96 21.73 -14.65 -0.10
C GLU A 96 21.56 -16.10 -0.55
N ALA A 97 20.82 -16.92 0.21
CA ALA A 97 20.56 -18.32 -0.13
C ALA A 97 19.82 -18.47 -1.48
N HIS A 98 18.93 -17.53 -1.80
CA HIS A 98 18.20 -17.49 -3.07
C HIS A 98 19.00 -16.84 -4.21
N ASP A 99 20.28 -16.50 -4.03
CA ASP A 99 21.12 -15.78 -4.99
C ASP A 99 20.46 -14.47 -5.48
N VAL A 100 19.85 -13.73 -4.55
CA VAL A 100 19.23 -12.44 -4.82
C VAL A 100 20.31 -11.36 -4.77
N ARG A 101 20.45 -10.62 -5.87
CA ARG A 101 21.41 -9.51 -5.99
C ARG A 101 20.76 -8.15 -5.90
N TYR A 102 19.46 -8.08 -6.11
CA TYR A 102 18.69 -6.85 -6.13
C TYR A 102 17.45 -7.01 -5.26
N PHE A 103 17.32 -6.17 -4.24
CA PHE A 103 16.15 -6.14 -3.38
C PHE A 103 15.46 -4.77 -3.45
N PHE A 104 14.26 -4.75 -4.00
CA PHE A 104 13.40 -3.58 -4.05
C PHE A 104 12.35 -3.66 -2.95
N TYR A 105 12.33 -2.69 -2.03
CA TYR A 105 11.31 -2.65 -0.99
C TYR A 105 10.45 -1.39 -1.13
N ILE A 106 9.18 -1.60 -1.48
CA ILE A 106 8.19 -0.53 -1.66
C ILE A 106 7.53 -0.24 -0.31
N GLY A 107 7.72 0.96 0.23
CA GLY A 107 7.18 1.27 1.56
C GLY A 107 7.57 2.63 2.11
N GLY A 108 7.25 2.84 3.39
CA GLY A 108 7.55 4.06 4.13
C GLY A 108 8.93 4.04 4.82
N ASN A 109 9.07 4.82 5.89
CA ASN A 109 10.32 4.97 6.64
C ASN A 109 10.88 3.65 7.18
N ASP A 110 10.03 2.77 7.75
CA ASP A 110 10.49 1.49 8.29
C ASP A 110 11.07 0.57 7.18
N SER A 111 10.57 0.67 5.95
CA SER A 111 11.11 -0.07 4.80
C SER A 111 12.48 0.46 4.39
N ALA A 112 12.69 1.77 4.42
CA ALA A 112 13.99 2.38 4.13
C ALA A 112 15.03 1.96 5.18
N GLU A 113 14.65 1.95 6.47
CA GLU A 113 15.53 1.52 7.55
C GLU A 113 15.88 0.03 7.45
N THR A 114 14.90 -0.81 7.13
CA THR A 114 15.14 -2.25 6.86
C THR A 114 16.18 -2.44 5.77
N LEU A 115 16.05 -1.75 4.64
CA LEU A 115 17.01 -1.83 3.53
C LEU A 115 18.41 -1.36 3.92
N ARG A 116 18.52 -0.29 4.74
CA ARG A 116 19.80 0.20 5.24
C ARG A 116 20.53 -0.87 6.04
N ILE A 117 19.81 -1.57 6.94
CA ILE A 117 20.37 -2.63 7.77
C ILE A 117 20.73 -3.87 6.93
N VAL A 118 19.84 -4.33 6.04
CA VAL A 118 20.12 -5.47 5.14
C VAL A 118 21.35 -5.19 4.25
N ASN A 119 21.46 -3.98 3.69
CA ASN A 119 22.59 -3.59 2.87
C ASN A 119 23.91 -3.51 3.67
N LYS A 120 23.85 -3.09 4.94
CA LYS A 120 24.99 -3.13 5.86
C LYS A 120 25.50 -4.56 6.04
N TYR A 121 24.60 -5.53 6.22
CA TYR A 121 24.97 -6.95 6.33
C TYR A 121 25.59 -7.50 5.05
N ALA A 122 25.01 -7.18 3.89
CA ALA A 122 25.59 -7.60 2.61
C ALA A 122 27.04 -7.11 2.43
N LYS A 123 27.32 -5.85 2.78
CA LYS A 123 28.69 -5.29 2.75
C LYS A 123 29.63 -6.02 3.70
N GLN A 124 29.18 -6.34 4.92
CA GLN A 124 29.99 -7.08 5.91
C GLN A 124 30.31 -8.50 5.43
N SER A 125 29.36 -9.16 4.78
CA SER A 125 29.53 -10.50 4.20
C SER A 125 30.28 -10.50 2.86
N LYS A 126 30.70 -9.32 2.35
CA LYS A 126 31.31 -9.14 1.02
C LYS A 126 30.47 -9.74 -0.12
N TYR A 127 29.14 -9.75 0.07
CA TYR A 127 28.19 -10.24 -0.91
C TYR A 127 27.73 -9.08 -1.78
N GLU A 128 28.05 -9.12 -3.08
CA GLU A 128 27.64 -8.06 -3.99
C GLU A 128 26.11 -8.06 -4.12
N PHE A 129 25.48 -6.98 -3.65
CA PHE A 129 24.05 -6.85 -3.46
C PHE A 129 23.63 -5.38 -3.49
N ARG A 130 22.44 -5.11 -4.02
CA ARG A 130 21.87 -3.76 -4.09
C ARG A 130 20.50 -3.76 -3.44
N ALA A 131 20.36 -2.95 -2.40
CA ALA A 131 19.10 -2.69 -1.71
C ALA A 131 18.55 -1.33 -2.18
N ILE A 132 17.35 -1.31 -2.74
CA ILE A 132 16.73 -0.13 -3.34
C ILE A 132 15.38 0.14 -2.67
N HIS A 133 15.24 1.32 -2.09
CA HIS A 133 13.97 1.78 -1.53
C HIS A 133 13.11 2.38 -2.63
N ILE A 134 11.82 2.04 -2.60
CA ILE A 134 10.82 2.66 -3.46
C ILE A 134 9.82 3.37 -2.55
N PRO A 135 9.82 4.72 -2.53
CA PRO A 135 9.03 5.48 -1.59
C PRO A 135 7.53 5.25 -1.80
N LYS A 136 6.82 5.04 -0.69
CA LYS A 136 5.36 4.88 -0.66
C LYS A 136 4.81 5.27 0.69
N THR A 137 3.90 6.24 0.73
CA THR A 137 3.12 6.60 1.92
C THR A 137 1.93 7.47 1.48
N ILE A 138 0.84 7.45 2.26
CA ILE A 138 -0.25 8.42 2.07
C ILE A 138 -0.05 9.66 2.94
N ASP A 139 0.80 9.57 3.97
CA ASP A 139 1.04 10.63 4.95
C ASP A 139 1.96 11.74 4.39
N ASN A 140 2.63 11.47 3.27
CA ASN A 140 3.61 12.35 2.62
C ASN A 140 4.78 12.78 3.53
N ASP A 141 5.23 11.87 4.38
CA ASP A 141 6.18 12.12 5.47
C ASP A 141 7.61 11.60 5.21
N LEU A 142 7.93 11.23 3.96
CA LEU A 142 9.28 10.82 3.57
C LEU A 142 10.11 12.03 3.17
N ILE A 143 11.25 12.22 3.83
CA ILE A 143 12.21 13.29 3.52
C ILE A 143 12.84 13.10 2.13
N LEU A 144 13.45 14.18 1.61
CA LEU A 144 14.15 14.26 0.31
C LEU A 144 13.27 14.16 -0.94
N ASN A 145 11.98 13.81 -0.79
CA ASN A 145 11.01 13.80 -1.87
C ASN A 145 10.06 15.00 -1.70
N ASP A 146 9.61 15.59 -2.81
CA ASP A 146 8.55 16.59 -2.80
C ASP A 146 7.19 15.94 -2.43
N HIS A 147 6.90 14.80 -3.05
CA HIS A 147 5.71 14.01 -2.76
C HIS A 147 5.98 12.51 -2.87
N THR A 148 5.07 11.72 -2.31
CA THR A 148 5.19 10.27 -2.21
C THR A 148 4.08 9.55 -2.96
N PRO A 149 4.40 8.46 -3.69
CA PRO A 149 3.39 7.63 -4.33
C PRO A 149 2.33 7.12 -3.34
N GLY A 150 1.07 7.49 -3.59
CA GLY A 150 -0.07 7.20 -2.71
C GLY A 150 -0.73 8.47 -2.19
N TYR A 151 0.05 9.49 -1.84
CA TYR A 151 -0.46 10.74 -1.26
C TYR A 151 -1.45 11.43 -2.20
N GLY A 152 -1.08 11.71 -3.46
CA GLY A 152 -1.94 12.46 -4.38
C GLY A 152 -3.32 11.81 -4.62
N SER A 153 -3.39 10.48 -4.67
CA SER A 153 -4.67 9.77 -4.78
C SER A 153 -5.51 9.87 -3.51
N ALA A 154 -4.88 9.77 -2.34
CA ALA A 154 -5.56 9.92 -1.06
C ALA A 154 -6.02 11.37 -0.82
N ALA A 155 -5.18 12.35 -1.13
CA ALA A 155 -5.51 13.78 -1.08
C ALA A 155 -6.70 14.12 -1.97
N ARG A 156 -6.72 13.61 -3.22
CA ARG A 156 -7.85 13.76 -4.13
C ARG A 156 -9.14 13.17 -3.54
N PHE A 157 -9.07 11.96 -2.99
CA PHE A 157 -10.23 11.33 -2.35
C PHE A 157 -10.76 12.20 -1.20
N VAL A 158 -9.88 12.66 -0.31
CA VAL A 158 -10.25 13.56 0.81
C VAL A 158 -10.92 14.84 0.31
N ALA A 159 -10.31 15.52 -0.65
CA ALA A 159 -10.87 16.75 -1.21
C ALA A 159 -12.27 16.52 -1.79
N GLN A 160 -12.46 15.46 -2.60
CA GLN A 160 -13.77 15.13 -3.17
C GLN A 160 -14.81 14.80 -2.11
N THR A 161 -14.42 14.10 -1.03
CA THR A 161 -15.32 13.80 0.09
C THR A 161 -15.77 15.08 0.79
N PHE A 162 -14.85 15.98 1.11
CA PHE A 162 -15.19 17.24 1.81
C PHE A 162 -15.99 18.20 0.92
N MET A 163 -15.78 18.20 -0.40
CA MET A 163 -16.65 18.91 -1.34
C MET A 163 -18.10 18.42 -1.26
N GLY A 164 -18.32 17.10 -1.21
CA GLY A 164 -19.66 16.53 -1.07
C GLY A 164 -20.29 16.89 0.27
N ILE A 165 -19.56 16.68 1.37
CA ILE A 165 -19.98 17.00 2.74
C ILE A 165 -20.38 18.48 2.87
N ASN A 166 -19.62 19.39 2.25
CA ASN A 166 -19.93 20.83 2.27
C ASN A 166 -21.26 21.13 1.58
N LEU A 167 -21.50 20.57 0.40
CA LEU A 167 -22.75 20.79 -0.35
C LEU A 167 -23.96 20.17 0.35
N ASP A 168 -23.80 19.00 0.98
CA ASP A 168 -24.84 18.38 1.79
C ASP A 168 -25.21 19.28 2.98
N ASN A 169 -24.22 19.82 3.69
CA ASN A 169 -24.44 20.70 4.83
C ASN A 169 -25.04 22.06 4.45
N ARG A 170 -24.73 22.54 3.23
CA ARG A 170 -25.35 23.74 2.66
C ARG A 170 -26.83 23.52 2.34
N ALA A 171 -27.18 22.34 1.83
CA ALA A 171 -28.56 21.98 1.50
C ALA A 171 -29.40 21.71 2.76
N LEU A 172 -28.78 21.11 3.78
CA LEU A 172 -29.41 20.73 5.04
C LEU A 172 -28.52 21.15 6.20
N ALA A 173 -28.93 22.17 6.95
CA ALA A 173 -28.13 22.75 8.02
C ALA A 173 -27.71 21.68 9.07
N GLY A 174 -26.41 21.63 9.37
CA GLY A 174 -25.84 20.70 10.32
C GLY A 174 -24.37 20.98 10.65
N VAL A 175 -23.76 20.06 11.38
CA VAL A 175 -22.31 20.04 11.68
C VAL A 175 -21.75 18.68 11.26
N HIS A 176 -20.65 18.69 10.53
CA HIS A 176 -19.96 17.49 10.09
C HIS A 176 -18.51 17.48 10.59
N ILE A 177 -18.12 16.37 11.23
CA ILE A 177 -16.76 16.15 11.72
C ILE A 177 -16.16 14.99 10.92
N GLY A 178 -15.21 15.31 10.04
CA GLY A 178 -14.48 14.31 9.26
C GLY A 178 -13.16 13.92 9.92
N VAL A 179 -13.02 12.65 10.30
CA VAL A 179 -11.76 12.11 10.86
C VAL A 179 -10.93 11.51 9.72
N LEU A 180 -9.73 12.05 9.52
CA LEU A 180 -8.83 11.67 8.43
C LEU A 180 -7.59 10.92 8.93
N MET A 181 -7.00 10.11 8.05
CA MET A 181 -5.70 9.48 8.30
C MET A 181 -4.58 10.54 8.30
N GLY A 182 -3.51 10.29 9.06
CA GLY A 182 -2.40 11.24 9.19
C GLY A 182 -1.88 11.35 10.61
N ARG A 183 -1.30 10.26 11.15
CA ARG A 183 -0.96 10.15 12.59
C ARG A 183 -0.02 11.25 13.06
N HIS A 184 1.05 11.50 12.30
CA HIS A 184 2.11 12.45 12.66
C HIS A 184 2.24 13.60 11.65
N ALA A 185 1.59 13.47 10.48
CA ALA A 185 1.68 14.44 9.40
C ALA A 185 0.28 14.81 8.90
N GLY A 186 0.06 16.12 8.76
CA GLY A 186 -1.24 16.72 8.48
C GLY A 186 -1.59 16.89 7.00
N PHE A 187 -0.80 16.34 6.07
CA PHE A 187 -0.94 16.62 4.63
C PHE A 187 -2.29 16.18 4.04
N LEU A 188 -2.83 15.04 4.49
CA LEU A 188 -4.16 14.58 4.05
C LEU A 188 -5.27 15.47 4.60
N THR A 189 -5.18 15.81 5.87
CA THR A 189 -6.11 16.76 6.51
C THR A 189 -6.06 18.13 5.84
N ALA A 190 -4.86 18.65 5.51
CA ALA A 190 -4.70 19.89 4.78
C ALA A 190 -5.31 19.85 3.38
N ALA A 191 -5.26 18.71 2.69
CA ALA A 191 -5.86 18.55 1.36
C ALA A 191 -7.38 18.73 1.35
N SER A 192 -8.06 18.58 2.49
CA SER A 192 -9.50 18.87 2.60
C SER A 192 -9.81 20.35 2.33
N SER A 193 -8.90 21.28 2.65
CA SER A 193 -9.11 22.72 2.42
C SER A 193 -9.30 23.08 0.94
N ILE A 194 -8.82 22.24 0.02
CA ILE A 194 -8.97 22.46 -1.42
C ILE A 194 -10.46 22.51 -1.83
N SER A 195 -11.37 21.96 -1.02
CA SER A 195 -12.81 22.05 -1.27
C SER A 195 -13.38 23.46 -1.15
N GLN A 196 -12.68 24.40 -0.50
CA GLN A 196 -13.15 25.77 -0.28
C GLN A 196 -13.02 26.61 -1.55
N LYS A 197 -14.14 27.03 -2.13
CA LYS A 197 -14.20 27.92 -3.29
C LYS A 197 -14.83 29.26 -2.96
N TYR A 198 -15.82 29.26 -2.07
CA TYR A 198 -16.51 30.44 -1.58
C TYR A 198 -16.16 30.68 -0.11
N CYS A 199 -16.37 31.91 0.35
CA CYS A 199 -16.05 32.29 1.73
C CYS A 199 -16.89 31.54 2.79
N ASP A 200 -18.01 30.95 2.38
CA ASP A 200 -18.91 30.14 3.21
C ASP A 200 -18.65 28.63 3.10
N ASP A 201 -17.69 28.17 2.28
CA ASP A 201 -17.38 26.75 2.14
C ASP A 201 -16.58 26.18 3.32
N GLY A 202 -16.93 24.97 3.75
CA GLY A 202 -16.13 24.17 4.66
C GLY A 202 -14.93 23.48 3.98
N PRO A 203 -13.99 22.93 4.77
CA PRO A 203 -14.01 22.87 6.24
C PRO A 203 -13.65 24.22 6.89
N HIS A 204 -14.56 24.77 7.71
CA HIS A 204 -14.37 26.06 8.39
C HIS A 204 -13.31 26.02 9.50
N LEU A 205 -12.98 24.81 9.98
CA LEU A 205 -11.92 24.56 10.95
C LEU A 205 -11.14 23.31 10.53
N ILE A 206 -9.81 23.41 10.53
CA ILE A 206 -8.90 22.28 10.36
C ILE A 206 -8.04 22.22 11.62
N ASP A 207 -8.17 21.13 12.38
CA ASP A 207 -7.44 20.93 13.64
C ASP A 207 -6.78 19.54 13.66
N TYR A 208 -5.68 19.44 14.41
CA TYR A 208 -4.87 18.23 14.54
C TYR A 208 -4.89 17.77 16.00
N LYS A 209 -5.63 16.68 16.28
CA LYS A 209 -5.70 16.11 17.63
C LYS A 209 -5.54 14.59 17.59
N LEU A 210 -4.70 14.06 18.48
CA LEU A 210 -4.70 12.63 18.81
C LEU A 210 -5.86 12.39 19.78
N THR A 211 -6.79 11.52 19.39
CA THR A 211 -7.99 11.20 20.20
C THR A 211 -7.96 9.74 20.62
N PRO A 212 -8.09 9.43 21.93
CA PRO A 212 -8.31 8.07 22.41
C PRO A 212 -9.51 7.40 21.73
N LEU A 213 -9.37 6.13 21.33
CA LEU A 213 -10.39 5.41 20.56
C LEU A 213 -11.72 5.26 21.31
N GLU A 214 -11.68 5.28 22.65
CA GLU A 214 -12.83 5.22 23.55
C GLU A 214 -13.79 6.41 23.41
N ASP A 215 -13.32 7.57 22.97
CA ASP A 215 -14.11 8.81 22.84
C ASP A 215 -14.95 8.88 21.55
N VAL A 216 -14.73 7.94 20.62
CA VAL A 216 -15.38 7.90 19.28
C VAL A 216 -16.36 6.73 19.17
N ALA A 217 -16.27 5.75 20.08
CA ALA A 217 -17.10 4.55 20.07
C ALA A 217 -18.56 4.82 20.54
N ASN A 218 -19.52 4.05 20.00
CA ASN A 218 -20.94 3.96 20.43
C ASN A 218 -21.95 5.03 19.96
N LYS A 219 -21.78 5.63 18.78
CA LYS A 219 -22.92 6.28 18.09
C LYS A 219 -22.99 5.80 16.64
N THR A 220 -24.12 5.18 16.28
CA THR A 220 -24.23 4.38 15.06
C THR A 220 -25.50 4.72 14.29
N ARG A 221 -25.35 4.98 12.99
CA ARG A 221 -26.45 4.84 12.04
C ARG A 221 -26.56 3.36 11.70
N HIS A 222 -27.63 2.71 12.13
CA HIS A 222 -27.82 1.29 11.86
C HIS A 222 -28.11 1.06 10.37
N MET A 223 -27.41 0.09 9.79
CA MET A 223 -27.72 -0.43 8.47
C MET A 223 -29.09 -1.14 8.57
N PRO A 224 -30.04 -0.91 7.66
CA PRO A 224 -31.31 -1.63 7.68
C PRO A 224 -31.08 -3.14 7.70
N ASP A 225 -31.84 -3.86 8.53
CA ASP A 225 -31.64 -5.30 8.73
C ASP A 225 -31.81 -6.10 7.43
N GLU A 226 -32.69 -5.63 6.53
CA GLU A 226 -32.94 -6.20 5.21
C GLU A 226 -31.71 -6.17 4.27
N PHE A 227 -30.70 -5.37 4.58
CA PHE A 227 -29.45 -5.31 3.81
C PHE A 227 -28.46 -6.39 4.23
N ILE A 228 -28.70 -7.10 5.33
CA ILE A 228 -27.85 -8.16 5.88
C ILE A 228 -28.54 -9.50 5.61
N ASN A 229 -27.79 -10.50 5.13
CA ASN A 229 -28.37 -11.82 4.89
C ASN A 229 -28.71 -12.52 6.22
N ALA A 230 -29.59 -13.53 6.18
CA ALA A 230 -30.05 -14.23 7.39
C ALA A 230 -28.92 -14.87 8.23
N ALA A 231 -27.77 -15.16 7.61
CA ALA A 231 -26.59 -15.71 8.30
C ALA A 231 -25.71 -14.64 8.98
N GLY A 232 -26.04 -13.35 8.82
CA GLY A 232 -25.32 -12.24 9.44
C GLY A 232 -23.88 -12.02 8.92
N ASN A 233 -23.49 -12.70 7.84
CA ASN A 233 -22.11 -12.74 7.34
C ASN A 233 -21.95 -12.15 5.93
N HIS A 234 -23.05 -11.70 5.31
CA HIS A 234 -23.03 -11.09 3.99
C HIS A 234 -24.15 -10.07 3.81
N VAL A 235 -24.17 -9.41 2.65
CA VAL A 235 -25.18 -8.41 2.28
C VAL A 235 -26.16 -8.99 1.27
N THR A 236 -27.41 -8.55 1.33
CA THR A 236 -28.47 -8.95 0.40
C THR A 236 -28.36 -8.18 -0.92
N ASP A 237 -29.14 -8.58 -1.92
CA ASP A 237 -29.22 -7.83 -3.18
C ASP A 237 -29.87 -6.46 -2.99
N ALA A 238 -30.72 -6.26 -1.98
CA ALA A 238 -31.29 -4.95 -1.64
C ALA A 238 -30.19 -3.93 -1.34
N PHE A 239 -29.15 -4.33 -0.60
CA PHE A 239 -27.99 -3.49 -0.38
C PHE A 239 -27.21 -3.21 -1.66
N LYS A 240 -27.03 -4.23 -2.51
CA LYS A 240 -26.32 -4.07 -3.79
C LYS A 240 -27.06 -3.10 -4.71
N TYR A 241 -28.39 -3.18 -4.79
CA TYR A 241 -29.20 -2.23 -5.57
C TYR A 241 -29.18 -0.82 -4.99
N TYR A 242 -29.17 -0.68 -3.67
CA TYR A 242 -29.01 0.60 -2.99
C TYR A 242 -27.65 1.25 -3.31
N VAL A 243 -26.56 0.49 -3.23
CA VAL A 243 -25.20 1.04 -3.34
C VAL A 243 -24.73 1.23 -4.79
N THR A 244 -25.15 0.37 -5.72
CA THR A 244 -24.66 0.38 -7.11
C THR A 244 -24.82 1.72 -7.84
N PRO A 245 -25.98 2.41 -7.82
CA PRO A 245 -26.10 3.72 -8.47
C PRO A 245 -25.29 4.82 -7.77
N LEU A 246 -25.01 4.68 -6.46
CA LEU A 246 -24.15 5.61 -5.70
C LEU A 246 -22.67 5.46 -6.04
N LEU A 247 -22.25 4.26 -6.45
CA LEU A 247 -20.88 3.99 -6.87
C LEU A 247 -20.58 4.50 -8.30
N GLY A 248 -21.63 4.88 -9.06
CA GLY A 248 -21.53 5.36 -10.43
C GLY A 248 -21.14 4.26 -11.43
N THR A 249 -20.94 4.66 -12.69
CA THR A 249 -20.43 3.78 -13.74
C THR A 249 -18.90 3.82 -13.79
N GLY A 250 -18.26 2.72 -14.23
CA GLY A 250 -16.80 2.67 -14.37
C GLY A 250 -16.04 2.17 -13.14
N LEU A 251 -16.69 1.47 -12.21
CA LEU A 251 -16.01 0.69 -11.17
C LEU A 251 -14.98 -0.25 -11.80
N ARG A 252 -13.70 -0.05 -11.45
CA ARG A 252 -12.61 -0.85 -12.01
C ARG A 252 -12.69 -2.27 -11.46
N SER A 253 -12.55 -3.26 -12.35
CA SER A 253 -12.37 -4.66 -11.94
C SER A 253 -11.01 -4.82 -11.23
N THR A 254 -11.01 -5.47 -10.08
CA THR A 254 -9.79 -5.77 -9.32
C THR A 254 -9.15 -7.06 -9.82
N HIS A 255 -7.83 -7.06 -9.93
CA HIS A 255 -7.05 -8.20 -10.40
C HIS A 255 -6.09 -8.72 -9.33
N ARG A 256 -5.68 -9.98 -9.48
CA ARG A 256 -4.73 -10.65 -8.57
C ARG A 256 -3.58 -11.24 -9.38
N LEU A 257 -2.41 -11.29 -8.75
CA LEU A 257 -1.27 -12.04 -9.28
C LEU A 257 -1.62 -13.53 -9.37
N ARG A 258 -1.14 -14.18 -10.42
CA ARG A 258 -1.34 -15.60 -10.74
C ARG A 258 -0.02 -16.35 -10.90
N ALA A 259 1.10 -15.70 -10.61
CA ALA A 259 2.43 -16.27 -10.61
C ALA A 259 2.53 -17.52 -9.71
N PRO A 260 3.29 -18.56 -10.13
CA PRO A 260 3.48 -19.77 -9.36
C PRO A 260 4.32 -19.50 -8.12
N ARG A 261 4.18 -20.37 -7.10
CA ARG A 261 4.99 -20.35 -5.88
C ARG A 261 6.43 -20.78 -6.18
N VAL A 262 7.39 -20.16 -5.49
CA VAL A 262 8.78 -20.61 -5.49
C VAL A 262 8.97 -21.65 -4.38
N PRO A 263 9.64 -22.78 -4.64
CA PRO A 263 9.98 -23.75 -3.59
C PRO A 263 10.88 -23.14 -2.51
N LYS A 264 10.70 -23.62 -1.27
CA LYS A 264 11.62 -23.31 -0.17
C LYS A 264 12.91 -24.10 -0.34
N ILE A 265 14.04 -23.50 0.03
CA ILE A 265 15.36 -24.12 -0.08
C ILE A 265 16.08 -24.19 1.28
N LEU A 266 15.67 -23.38 2.26
CA LEU A 266 16.22 -23.46 3.60
C LEU A 266 15.36 -24.41 4.44
N THR A 267 16.01 -25.39 5.05
CA THR A 267 15.40 -26.21 6.10
C THR A 267 15.41 -25.38 7.38
N LYS A 268 14.22 -25.03 7.88
CA LYS A 268 14.04 -24.39 9.19
C LYS A 268 13.60 -25.41 10.23
#